data_AF-H0AEA6-F1
#
_entry.id   AF-H0AEA6-F1
#
_cell.length_a   1.000
_cell.length_b   1.000
_cell.length_c   1.000
_cell.angle_alpha   90.00
_cell.angle_beta   90.00
_cell.angle_gamma   90.00
#
_symmetry.space_group_name_H-M   'P 1'
#
loop_
_entity.id
_entity.type
_entity.pdbx_description
1 polymer ?
#
loop_
_entity_poly.entity_id
_entity_poly.type
_entity_poly.pdbx_seq_one_letter_code
_entity_poly.pdbx_strand_id
1 'polypeptide(L)'
;MQKITSLKTVDDAHLLLDKQDFQTKPSSDQIIDNYPSEKLQNAISELSKFRKLGDCFSITVSRYKNKQADIEEIESEIERDISHKINKKFMQNSKNSKIDFRVHLEQRRILYSVRIDSRPLYFREYREKGRKGSLKPSIAGLVEMADVKPGQKIVDNFAGAGTILCEAQLQGLEAFYLKLGRLLWFR
;
A
#
# COMPACT_ATOMS: atom_id res chain seq x y z
N MET A 1 15.88 2.75 -8.15
CA MET A 1 14.53 2.38 -7.66
C MET A 1 14.26 0.87 -7.56
N GLN A 2 15.08 0.00 -8.17
CA GLN A 2 14.91 -1.48 -8.14
C GLN A 2 14.84 -2.13 -6.74
N LYS A 3 15.21 -1.44 -5.65
CA LYS A 3 15.24 -2.02 -4.29
C LYS A 3 13.92 -1.96 -3.52
N ILE A 4 13.01 -1.03 -3.82
CA ILE A 4 11.76 -0.88 -3.05
C ILE A 4 10.68 -1.81 -3.60
N THR A 5 10.58 -1.94 -4.91
CA THR A 5 9.59 -2.79 -5.57
C THR A 5 9.84 -4.29 -5.35
N SER A 6 11.05 -4.66 -4.92
CA SER A 6 11.41 -6.05 -4.58
C SER A 6 11.07 -6.44 -3.14
N LEU A 7 10.57 -5.51 -2.31
CA LEU A 7 10.19 -5.83 -0.92
C LEU A 7 8.99 -6.78 -0.92
N LYS A 8 9.15 -7.91 -0.23
CA LYS A 8 8.14 -8.98 -0.24
C LYS A 8 7.15 -8.93 0.92
N THR A 9 7.55 -8.37 2.05
CA THR A 9 6.79 -8.36 3.31
C THR A 9 6.08 -7.04 3.60
N VAL A 10 6.37 -6.00 2.81
CA VAL A 10 5.82 -4.65 2.98
C VAL A 10 4.58 -4.49 2.10
N ASP A 11 3.46 -4.03 2.68
CA ASP A 11 2.22 -3.79 1.94
C ASP A 11 2.35 -2.56 1.01
N ASP A 12 2.98 -1.50 1.49
CA ASP A 12 3.11 -0.23 0.77
C ASP A 12 4.26 0.62 1.31
N ALA A 13 4.83 1.49 0.46
CA ALA A 13 5.94 2.37 0.82
C ALA A 13 5.60 3.84 0.53
N HIS A 14 5.82 4.69 1.53
CA HIS A 14 5.39 6.08 1.53
C HIS A 14 6.54 7.02 1.88
N LEU A 15 6.61 8.15 1.19
CA LEU A 15 7.45 9.27 1.58
C LEU A 15 6.67 10.08 2.63
N LEU A 16 7.20 10.13 3.85
CA LEU A 16 6.66 10.97 4.91
C LEU A 16 6.90 12.44 4.58
N LEU A 17 5.83 13.21 4.45
CA LEU A 17 5.88 14.66 4.18
C LEU A 17 5.95 15.43 5.49
N ASP A 18 5.10 15.06 6.44
CA ASP A 18 5.07 15.67 7.75
C ASP A 18 4.47 14.74 8.81
N LYS A 19 4.88 14.97 10.05
CA LYS A 19 4.35 14.30 11.23
C LYS A 19 4.06 15.36 12.28
N GLN A 20 2.83 15.34 12.79
CA GLN A 20 2.38 16.31 13.78
C GLN A 20 1.80 15.57 14.98
N ASP A 21 2.24 15.95 16.18
CA ASP A 21 1.74 15.43 17.45
C ASP A 21 0.96 16.57 18.15
N PHE A 22 -0.23 16.24 18.66
CA PHE A 22 -1.15 17.18 19.30
C PHE A 22 -1.34 16.84 20.78
N GLN A 23 -1.67 17.85 21.58
CA GLN A 23 -1.97 17.64 23.00
C GLN A 23 -3.29 16.88 23.20
N THR A 24 -4.29 17.27 22.42
CA THR A 24 -5.59 16.62 22.30
C THR A 24 -5.72 15.91 20.96
N LYS A 25 -6.81 15.18 20.73
CA LYS A 25 -7.09 14.69 19.38
C LYS A 25 -7.29 15.92 18.46
N PRO A 26 -6.80 15.92 17.21
CA PRO A 26 -6.99 17.04 16.28
C PRO A 26 -8.38 17.03 15.62
N SER A 27 -9.02 18.19 15.47
CA SER A 27 -10.28 18.38 14.72
C SER A 27 -10.05 18.35 13.20
N SER A 28 -11.13 18.31 12.40
CA SER A 28 -11.05 18.45 10.94
C SER A 28 -10.29 19.71 10.53
N ASP A 29 -10.67 20.87 11.08
CA ASP A 29 -10.02 22.17 10.78
C ASP A 29 -8.51 22.12 11.04
N GLN A 30 -8.09 21.57 12.18
CA GLN A 30 -6.66 21.46 12.49
C GLN A 30 -5.91 20.58 11.48
N ILE A 31 -6.56 19.55 10.93
CA ILE A 31 -5.96 18.66 9.92
C ILE A 31 -5.89 19.37 8.56
N ILE A 32 -6.90 20.15 8.21
CA ILE A 32 -7.02 20.91 6.96
C ILE A 32 -6.09 22.13 6.95
N ASP A 33 -5.95 22.84 8.08
CA ASP A 33 -5.09 24.02 8.15
C ASP A 33 -3.59 23.69 8.13
N ASN A 34 -3.23 22.46 8.53
CA ASN A 34 -1.83 22.07 8.75
C ASN A 34 -1.29 21.03 7.76
N TYR A 35 -2.03 20.58 6.75
CA TYR A 35 -1.45 19.62 5.80
C TYR A 35 -0.35 20.28 4.95
N PRO A 36 0.75 19.55 4.67
CA PRO A 36 1.96 20.15 4.10
C PRO A 36 1.87 20.30 2.57
N SER A 37 1.04 21.23 2.10
CA SER A 37 0.72 21.39 0.66
C SER A 37 1.95 21.61 -0.22
N GLU A 38 2.90 22.44 0.21
CA GLU A 38 4.16 22.69 -0.53
C GLU A 38 5.05 21.45 -0.57
N LYS A 39 5.21 20.73 0.56
CA LYS A 39 6.01 19.50 0.59
C LYS A 39 5.40 18.43 -0.30
N LEU A 40 4.06 18.36 -0.40
CA LEU A 40 3.38 17.46 -1.32
C LEU A 40 3.70 17.78 -2.78
N GLN A 41 3.64 19.06 -3.20
CA GLN A 41 4.01 19.47 -4.55
C GLN A 41 5.46 19.07 -4.88
N ASN A 42 6.38 19.37 -3.96
CA ASN A 42 7.79 19.01 -4.11
C ASN A 42 7.96 17.50 -4.23
N ALA A 43 7.28 16.72 -3.39
CA ALA A 43 7.33 15.26 -3.45
C ALA A 43 6.78 14.71 -4.78
N ILE A 44 5.69 15.26 -5.30
CA ILE A 44 5.15 14.90 -6.61
C ILE A 44 6.16 15.23 -7.72
N SER A 45 6.81 16.40 -7.67
CA SER A 45 7.85 16.78 -8.61
C SER A 45 9.04 15.81 -8.58
N GLU A 46 9.52 15.44 -7.39
CA GLU A 46 10.59 14.44 -7.24
C GLU A 46 10.16 13.06 -7.76
N LEU A 47 8.95 12.59 -7.41
CA LEU A 47 8.44 11.30 -7.89
C LEU A 47 8.34 11.25 -9.42
N SER A 48 8.04 12.38 -10.08
CA SER A 48 7.95 12.45 -11.54
C SER A 48 9.27 12.15 -12.25
N LYS A 49 10.41 12.40 -11.58
CA LYS A 49 11.74 12.08 -12.09
C LYS A 49 12.00 10.58 -12.14
N PHE A 50 11.29 9.79 -11.34
CA PHE A 50 11.53 8.36 -11.21
C PHE A 50 10.43 7.48 -11.79
N ARG A 51 9.20 8.00 -11.95
CA ARG A 51 8.07 7.23 -12.52
C ARG A 51 7.02 8.12 -13.20
N LYS A 52 6.28 7.53 -14.13
CA LYS A 52 5.10 8.17 -14.73
C LYS A 52 3.97 8.31 -13.70
N LEU A 53 3.48 9.52 -13.48
CA LEU A 53 2.49 9.84 -12.46
C LEU A 53 1.03 9.81 -12.93
N GLY A 54 0.78 9.78 -14.25
CA GLY A 54 -0.58 9.88 -14.79
C GLY A 54 -1.25 11.23 -14.48
N ASP A 55 -2.53 11.35 -14.84
CA ASP A 55 -3.26 12.63 -14.76
C ASP A 55 -4.15 12.75 -13.52
N CYS A 56 -4.24 11.67 -12.75
CA CYS A 56 -5.11 11.59 -11.59
C CYS A 56 -4.32 11.40 -10.29
N PHE A 57 -4.89 11.88 -9.19
CA PHE A 57 -4.44 11.61 -7.83
C PHE A 57 -5.61 11.12 -6.98
N SER A 58 -5.30 10.46 -5.86
CA SER A 58 -6.27 10.06 -4.84
C SER A 58 -5.81 10.54 -3.48
N ILE A 59 -6.76 10.71 -2.58
CA ILE A 59 -6.54 10.97 -1.17
C ILE A 59 -7.07 9.77 -0.41
N THR A 60 -6.33 9.27 0.57
CA THR A 60 -6.78 8.24 1.50
C THR A 60 -6.65 8.79 2.91
N VAL A 61 -7.79 9.11 3.53
CA VAL A 61 -7.83 9.49 4.95
C VAL A 61 -8.17 8.25 5.77
N SER A 62 -7.38 7.98 6.81
CA SER A 62 -7.59 6.84 7.70
C SER A 62 -7.49 7.30 9.15
N ARG A 63 -8.35 6.74 10.01
CA ARG A 63 -8.41 7.11 11.43
C ARG A 63 -8.35 5.89 12.34
N TYR A 64 -7.55 6.00 13.39
CA TYR A 64 -7.47 5.05 14.49
C TYR A 64 -7.72 5.77 15.81
N LYS A 65 -8.79 5.38 16.51
CA LYS A 65 -9.20 5.93 17.82
C LYS A 65 -9.39 7.45 17.87
N ASN A 66 -9.52 8.13 16.72
CA ASN A 66 -9.97 9.50 16.59
C ASN A 66 -11.31 9.49 15.84
N LYS A 67 -12.42 9.79 16.54
CA LYS A 67 -13.78 9.81 15.95
C LYS A 67 -14.30 11.22 15.67
N GLN A 68 -13.59 12.25 16.12
CA GLN A 68 -14.07 13.63 16.02
C GLN A 68 -13.74 14.26 14.66
N ALA A 69 -12.73 13.72 13.97
CA ALA A 69 -12.36 14.13 12.63
C ALA A 69 -13.35 13.54 11.61
N ASP A 70 -13.94 14.41 10.81
CA ASP A 70 -14.77 14.03 9.68
C ASP A 70 -13.87 13.73 8.48
N ILE A 71 -13.93 12.48 8.01
CA ILE A 71 -13.09 12.01 6.91
C ILE A 71 -13.50 12.66 5.59
N GLU A 72 -14.80 12.78 5.35
CA GLU A 72 -15.34 13.24 4.06
C GLU A 72 -15.08 14.73 3.89
N GLU A 73 -15.23 15.50 4.97
CA GLU A 73 -14.84 16.90 5.05
C GLU A 73 -13.35 17.08 4.74
N ILE A 74 -12.46 16.39 5.47
CA ILE A 74 -11.00 16.49 5.26
C ILE A 74 -10.63 16.13 3.82
N GLU A 75 -11.18 15.05 3.28
CA GLU A 75 -10.89 14.60 1.91
C GLU A 75 -11.31 15.66 0.88
N SER A 76 -12.53 16.18 0.98
CA SER A 76 -13.07 17.16 0.03
C SER A 76 -12.35 18.52 0.08
N GLU A 77 -11.98 18.99 1.26
CA GLU A 77 -11.28 20.26 1.46
C GLU A 77 -9.85 20.19 0.91
N ILE A 78 -9.14 19.11 1.24
CA ILE A 78 -7.79 18.84 0.74
C ILE A 78 -7.81 18.60 -0.78
N GLU A 79 -8.82 17.88 -1.29
CA GLU A 79 -9.01 17.68 -2.73
C GLU A 79 -9.10 19.01 -3.46
N ARG A 80 -9.96 19.92 -2.99
CA ARG A 80 -10.21 21.20 -3.63
C ARG A 80 -8.93 22.01 -3.75
N ASP A 81 -8.16 22.12 -2.67
CA ASP A 81 -6.90 22.87 -2.70
C ASP A 81 -5.83 22.20 -3.57
N ILE A 82 -5.62 20.88 -3.41
CA ILE A 82 -4.56 20.17 -4.13
C ILE A 82 -4.84 20.13 -5.64
N SER A 83 -6.09 19.90 -6.06
CA SER A 83 -6.46 19.82 -7.48
C SER A 83 -6.00 21.05 -8.26
N HIS A 84 -6.13 22.24 -7.66
CA HIS A 84 -5.63 23.49 -8.24
C HIS A 84 -4.10 23.56 -8.27
N LYS A 85 -3.44 23.13 -7.19
CA LYS A 85 -1.98 23.24 -7.02
C LYS A 85 -1.18 22.29 -7.90
N ILE A 86 -1.64 21.06 -8.11
CA ILE A 86 -0.89 20.03 -8.86
C ILE A 86 -1.38 19.83 -10.29
N ASN A 87 -2.45 20.52 -10.69
CA ASN A 87 -3.09 20.40 -12.00
C ASN A 87 -3.38 18.93 -12.40
N LYS A 88 -3.99 18.18 -11.49
CA LYS A 88 -4.40 16.78 -11.69
C LYS A 88 -5.84 16.58 -11.25
N LYS A 89 -6.49 15.58 -11.83
CA LYS A 89 -7.88 15.24 -11.51
C LYS A 89 -7.95 14.36 -10.28
N PHE A 90 -8.84 14.67 -9.36
CA PHE A 90 -9.11 13.79 -8.24
C PHE A 90 -9.83 12.51 -8.69
N MET A 91 -9.51 11.41 -8.03
CA MET A 91 -10.20 10.13 -8.17
C MET A 91 -10.41 9.52 -6.79
N GLN A 92 -11.67 9.37 -6.40
CA GLN A 92 -12.08 8.77 -5.13
C GLN A 92 -11.57 7.31 -4.97
N ASN A 93 -11.37 6.59 -6.07
CA ASN A 93 -10.84 5.22 -6.02
C ASN A 93 -9.33 5.18 -6.32
N SER A 94 -8.53 5.01 -5.26
CA SER A 94 -7.08 4.96 -5.33
C SER A 94 -6.50 3.80 -6.15
N LYS A 95 -7.30 2.78 -6.52
CA LYS A 95 -6.83 1.63 -7.32
C LYS A 95 -6.27 2.03 -8.68
N ASN A 96 -6.85 3.06 -9.31
CA ASN A 96 -6.44 3.53 -10.63
C ASN A 96 -5.55 4.77 -10.57
N SER A 97 -5.47 5.40 -9.40
CA SER A 97 -4.59 6.54 -9.19
C SER A 97 -3.15 6.07 -8.98
N LYS A 98 -2.22 6.67 -9.72
CA LYS A 98 -0.79 6.43 -9.52
C LYS A 98 -0.20 7.33 -8.44
N ILE A 99 -0.91 8.37 -8.00
CA ILE A 99 -0.51 9.23 -6.88
C ILE A 99 -1.53 9.04 -5.77
N ASP A 100 -1.07 8.64 -4.59
CA ASP A 100 -1.92 8.45 -3.42
C ASP A 100 -1.36 9.25 -2.26
N PHE A 101 -2.05 10.33 -1.90
CA PHE A 101 -1.76 11.13 -0.72
C PHE A 101 -2.51 10.54 0.46
N ARG A 102 -1.82 10.27 1.57
CA ARG A 102 -2.40 9.69 2.78
C ARG A 102 -2.36 10.65 3.94
N VAL A 103 -3.48 10.69 4.64
CA VAL A 103 -3.62 11.31 5.95
C VAL A 103 -3.93 10.19 6.93
N HIS A 104 -2.99 9.87 7.81
CA HIS A 104 -3.17 8.86 8.84
C HIS A 104 -3.31 9.52 10.21
N LEU A 105 -4.50 9.41 10.78
CA LEU A 105 -4.89 9.99 12.06
C LEU A 105 -4.81 8.91 13.14
N GLU A 106 -3.78 8.94 13.96
CA GLU A 106 -3.59 8.00 15.06
C GLU A 106 -3.76 8.71 16.41
N GLN A 107 -4.97 8.63 16.99
CA GLN A 107 -5.34 9.31 18.24
C GLN A 107 -5.06 10.83 18.20
N ARG A 108 -3.85 11.22 18.60
CA ARG A 108 -3.35 12.60 18.71
C ARG A 108 -2.21 12.91 17.75
N ARG A 109 -1.95 12.02 16.80
CA ARG A 109 -0.89 12.16 15.80
C ARG A 109 -1.48 12.16 14.41
N ILE A 110 -0.91 12.97 13.54
CA ILE A 110 -1.17 12.96 12.11
C ILE A 110 0.11 12.61 11.38
N LEU A 111 0.01 11.72 10.40
CA LEU A 111 1.04 11.47 9.40
C LEU A 111 0.49 11.85 8.03
N TYR A 112 1.22 12.71 7.33
CA TYR A 112 0.97 13.07 5.95
C TYR A 112 2.03 12.42 5.06
N SER A 113 1.62 11.64 4.08
CA SER A 113 2.58 10.91 3.25
C SER A 113 2.10 10.71 1.82
N VAL A 114 3.01 10.49 0.88
CA VAL A 114 2.68 10.15 -0.51
C VAL A 114 3.27 8.80 -0.89
N ARG A 115 2.49 7.97 -1.59
CA ARG A 115 2.96 6.66 -2.03
C ARG A 115 4.11 6.78 -3.03
N ILE A 116 5.21 6.08 -2.73
CA ILE A 116 6.42 6.10 -3.55
C ILE A 116 6.17 5.41 -4.90
N ASP A 117 5.52 4.24 -4.88
CA ASP A 117 5.21 3.50 -6.10
C ASP A 117 3.82 3.85 -6.64
N SER A 118 3.61 3.55 -7.92
CA SER A 118 2.35 3.66 -8.65
C SER A 118 1.23 2.81 -8.05
N ARG A 119 1.56 1.68 -7.41
CA ARG A 119 0.62 0.75 -6.78
C ARG A 119 1.18 0.28 -5.43
N PRO A 120 0.33 -0.18 -4.49
CA PRO A 120 0.81 -0.85 -3.29
C PRO A 120 1.69 -2.06 -3.62
N LEU A 121 2.72 -2.30 -2.81
CA LEU A 121 3.73 -3.34 -3.02
C LEU A 121 3.19 -4.77 -2.88
N TYR A 122 2.09 -4.95 -2.16
CA TYR A 122 1.38 -6.24 -2.12
C TYR A 122 0.71 -6.60 -3.47
N PHE A 123 0.62 -5.68 -4.43
CA PHE A 123 0.06 -5.98 -5.74
C PHE A 123 1.08 -6.79 -6.55
N ARG A 124 0.71 -8.03 -6.92
CA ARG A 124 1.56 -8.94 -7.68
C ARG A 124 0.96 -9.21 -9.05
N GLU A 125 1.81 -9.24 -10.08
CA GLU A 125 1.38 -9.47 -11.45
C GLU A 125 0.76 -10.86 -11.66
N TYR A 126 1.24 -11.88 -10.94
CA TYR A 126 0.66 -13.23 -10.98
C TYR A 126 -0.80 -13.27 -10.48
N ARG A 127 -1.26 -12.25 -9.74
CA ARG A 127 -2.59 -12.21 -9.15
C ARG A 127 -3.58 -11.52 -10.08
N GLU A 128 -4.00 -12.24 -11.13
CA GLU A 128 -4.94 -11.72 -12.12
C GLU A 128 -6.33 -11.41 -11.54
N LYS A 129 -6.83 -12.24 -10.62
CA LYS A 129 -8.14 -12.07 -9.97
C LYS A 129 -8.05 -12.29 -8.46
N GLY A 130 -8.59 -11.34 -7.70
CA GLY A 130 -8.75 -11.50 -6.25
C GLY A 130 -9.83 -12.52 -5.93
N ARG A 131 -9.53 -13.52 -5.07
CA ARG A 131 -10.52 -14.44 -4.50
C ARG A 131 -10.83 -14.06 -3.05
N LYS A 132 -12.10 -14.12 -2.65
CA LYS A 132 -12.48 -13.90 -1.24
C LYS A 132 -11.74 -14.92 -0.36
N GLY A 133 -11.17 -14.45 0.75
CA GLY A 133 -10.39 -15.29 1.66
C GLY A 133 -8.97 -15.61 1.17
N SER A 134 -8.54 -15.17 -0.01
CA SER A 134 -7.14 -15.32 -0.42
C SER A 134 -6.21 -14.42 0.39
N LEU A 135 -5.05 -14.95 0.75
CA LEU A 135 -4.04 -14.24 1.51
C LEU A 135 -3.51 -13.03 0.74
N LYS A 136 -3.07 -12.00 1.47
CA LYS A 136 -2.31 -10.90 0.87
C LYS A 136 -0.90 -11.40 0.52
N PRO A 137 -0.33 -11.00 -0.62
CA PRO A 137 1.03 -11.41 -1.00
C PRO A 137 2.15 -11.00 -0.02
N SER A 138 1.93 -9.99 0.82
CA SER A 138 2.84 -9.64 1.93
C SER A 138 3.05 -10.77 2.94
N ILE A 139 2.23 -11.82 2.89
CA ILE A 139 2.43 -13.07 3.62
C ILE A 139 3.69 -13.84 3.20
N ALA A 140 4.43 -13.37 2.19
CA ALA A 140 5.76 -13.88 1.85
C ALA A 140 6.70 -14.02 3.07
N GLY A 141 6.47 -13.24 4.13
CA GLY A 141 7.19 -13.40 5.40
C GLY A 141 6.97 -14.77 6.07
N LEU A 142 5.83 -15.43 5.86
CA LEU A 142 5.64 -16.83 6.31
C LEU A 142 6.60 -17.79 5.60
N VAL A 143 6.84 -17.57 4.31
CA VAL A 143 7.80 -18.39 3.53
C VAL A 143 9.21 -18.17 4.05
N GLU A 144 9.57 -16.92 4.34
CA GLU A 144 10.86 -16.59 4.95
C GLU A 144 11.01 -17.24 6.34
N MET A 145 9.96 -17.18 7.18
CA MET A 145 9.96 -17.81 8.51
C MET A 145 9.95 -19.34 8.49
N ALA A 146 9.52 -19.96 7.39
CA ALA A 146 9.60 -21.41 7.24
C ALA A 146 11.05 -21.93 7.14
N ASP A 147 12.03 -21.03 6.90
CA ASP A 147 13.46 -21.29 6.91
C ASP A 147 13.86 -22.53 6.08
N VAL A 148 13.26 -22.63 4.89
CA VAL A 148 13.39 -23.79 3.99
C VAL A 148 14.82 -23.92 3.50
N LYS A 149 15.43 -25.07 3.77
CA LYS A 149 16.81 -25.38 3.41
C LYS A 149 16.90 -26.00 2.01
N PRO A 150 18.06 -25.95 1.35
CA PRO A 150 18.29 -26.66 0.09
C PRO A 150 17.86 -28.13 0.18
N GLY A 151 17.10 -28.59 -0.82
CA GLY A 151 16.55 -29.96 -0.88
C GLY A 151 15.23 -30.17 -0.12
N GLN A 152 14.76 -29.19 0.65
CA GLN A 152 13.43 -29.23 1.28
C GLN A 152 12.36 -28.67 0.34
N LYS A 153 11.12 -29.14 0.53
CA LYS A 153 9.96 -28.77 -0.29
C LYS A 153 8.95 -28.00 0.54
N ILE A 154 8.37 -26.96 -0.03
CA ILE A 154 7.18 -26.32 0.55
C ILE A 154 5.94 -27.02 0.03
N VAL A 155 5.06 -27.42 0.96
CA VAL A 155 3.76 -27.98 0.63
C VAL A 155 2.67 -27.16 1.31
N ASP A 156 1.73 -26.64 0.53
CA ASP A 156 0.49 -26.06 1.03
C ASP A 156 -0.68 -26.99 0.72
N ASN A 157 -1.16 -27.68 1.76
CA ASN A 157 -2.25 -28.65 1.66
C ASN A 157 -3.62 -28.00 1.40
N PHE A 158 -3.74 -26.70 1.65
CA PHE A 158 -4.98 -25.94 1.51
C PHE A 158 -4.74 -24.69 0.66
N ALA A 159 -3.97 -24.87 -0.42
CA ALA A 159 -3.41 -23.78 -1.23
C ALA A 159 -4.42 -22.74 -1.71
N GLY A 160 -5.70 -23.08 -1.90
CA GLY A 160 -6.74 -22.11 -2.24
C GLY A 160 -6.43 -21.33 -3.52
N ALA A 161 -6.05 -20.05 -3.37
CA ALA A 161 -5.62 -19.20 -4.49
C ALA A 161 -4.12 -19.32 -4.85
N GLY A 162 -3.36 -20.14 -4.12
CA GLY A 162 -1.95 -20.43 -4.35
C GLY A 162 -0.98 -19.39 -3.81
N THR A 163 -1.42 -18.41 -3.00
CA THR A 163 -0.60 -17.24 -2.65
C THR A 163 0.74 -17.60 -2.00
N ILE A 164 0.77 -18.55 -1.05
CA ILE A 164 2.01 -19.00 -0.40
C ILE A 164 2.95 -19.65 -1.41
N LEU A 165 2.40 -20.50 -2.29
CA LEU A 165 3.18 -21.24 -3.29
C LEU A 165 3.75 -20.31 -4.37
N CYS A 166 2.99 -19.30 -4.81
CA CYS A 166 3.49 -18.27 -5.71
C CYS A 166 4.64 -17.48 -5.08
N GLU A 167 4.48 -17.02 -3.82
CA GLU A 167 5.54 -16.27 -3.13
C GLU A 167 6.79 -17.15 -2.87
N ALA A 168 6.62 -18.45 -2.63
CA ALA A 168 7.71 -19.42 -2.52
C ALA A 168 8.49 -19.59 -3.84
N GLN A 169 7.81 -19.77 -4.97
CA GLN A 169 8.46 -19.82 -6.28
C GLN A 169 9.22 -18.52 -6.60
N LEU A 170 8.64 -17.36 -6.28
CA LEU A 170 9.33 -16.07 -6.45
C LEU A 170 10.58 -15.94 -5.56
N GLN A 171 10.70 -16.73 -4.50
CA GLN A 171 11.89 -16.85 -3.65
C GLN A 171 12.86 -17.95 -4.10
N GLY A 172 12.56 -18.63 -5.22
CA GLY A 172 13.40 -19.70 -5.78
C GLY A 172 13.20 -21.07 -5.12
N LEU A 173 12.12 -21.26 -4.37
CA LEU A 173 11.83 -22.51 -3.65
C LEU A 173 10.96 -23.45 -4.49
N GLU A 174 11.14 -24.75 -4.28
CA GLU A 174 10.24 -25.76 -4.87
C GLU A 174 8.92 -25.82 -4.11
N ALA A 175 7.83 -25.51 -4.80
CA ALA A 175 6.49 -25.41 -4.24
C ALA A 175 5.58 -26.54 -4.75
N PHE A 176 4.81 -27.14 -3.84
CA PHE A 176 3.90 -28.25 -4.12
C PHE A 176 2.55 -28.06 -3.42
N TYR A 177 1.53 -28.75 -3.91
CA TYR A 177 0.21 -28.82 -3.27
C TYR A 177 -0.34 -30.23 -3.32
N LEU A 178 -1.23 -30.57 -2.39
CA LEU A 178 -1.96 -31.83 -2.41
C LEU A 178 -3.27 -31.68 -3.19
N LYS A 179 -3.53 -32.64 -4.08
CA LYS A 179 -4.84 -32.79 -4.74
C LYS A 179 -5.19 -34.26 -4.80
N LEU A 180 -6.32 -34.64 -4.17
CA LEU A 180 -6.81 -36.03 -4.14
C LEU A 180 -5.74 -37.02 -3.67
N GLY A 181 -5.02 -36.69 -2.59
CA GLY A 181 -3.98 -37.55 -2.01
C GLY A 181 -2.66 -37.60 -2.79
N ARG A 182 -2.52 -36.84 -3.89
CA ARG A 182 -1.28 -36.77 -4.67
C ARG A 182 -0.58 -35.44 -4.46
N LEU A 183 0.74 -35.52 -4.26
CA LEU A 183 1.62 -34.35 -4.25
C LEU A 183 1.86 -33.92 -5.70
N LEU A 184 1.44 -32.71 -6.03
CA LEU A 184 1.58 -32.11 -7.35
C LEU A 184 2.51 -30.91 -7.27
N TRP A 185 3.37 -30.79 -8.29
CA TRP A 185 4.22 -29.62 -8.42
C TRP A 185 3.38 -28.39 -8.77
N PHE A 186 3.63 -27.28 -8.09
CA PHE A 186 2.98 -26.01 -8.36
C PHE A 186 3.70 -25.31 -9.52
N ARG A 187 2.96 -25.00 -10.58
CA ARG A 187 3.46 -24.35 -11.79
C ARG A 187 3.03 -22.89 -11.82
#